data_AF-A0A1J5WI96-F1
#
_entry.id   AF-A0A1J5WI96-F1
#
_cell.length_a   1.000
_cell.length_b   1.000
_cell.length_c   1.000
_cell.angle_alpha   90.00
_cell.angle_beta   90.00
_cell.angle_gamma   90.00
#
_symmetry.space_group_name_H-M   'P 1'
#
loop_
_entity.id
_entity.type
_entity.pdbx_description
1 polymer ?
#
loop_
_entity_poly.entity_id
_entity_poly.type
_entity_poly.pdbx_seq_one_letter_code
_entity_poly.pdbx_strand_id
1 'polypeptide(L)'
;MEEILRKVLSKEKYEREGKGALALAREHSATELRRRVDVAMSVLETRGLSDERSRTLDRQIAKLEAALEAREMYERAEPYTRQYGFAPSEVDKNTDSVPNITPAQDVKGAVRWRIFTNLADIFRRWKENLSAFIEKNPFAGEREHQTR
;
A
#
# COMPACT_ATOMS: atom_id res chain seq x y z
N MET A 1 1.50 -5.74 -7.84
CA MET A 1 1.29 -4.52 -8.67
C MET A 1 0.20 -4.73 -9.72
N GLU A 2 0.36 -5.67 -10.66
CA GLU A 2 -0.56 -5.87 -11.79
C GLU A 2 -2.03 -6.09 -11.39
N GLU A 3 -2.28 -6.84 -10.31
CA GLU A 3 -3.64 -7.09 -9.82
C GLU A 3 -4.33 -5.84 -9.27
N ILE A 4 -3.63 -4.98 -8.53
CA ILE A 4 -4.20 -3.72 -8.03
C ILE A 4 -4.60 -2.84 -9.21
N LEU A 5 -3.72 -2.70 -10.20
CA LEU A 5 -3.98 -1.89 -11.38
C LEU A 5 -5.19 -2.46 -12.16
N ARG A 6 -5.25 -3.78 -12.35
CA ARG A 6 -6.38 -4.44 -13.02
C ARG A 6 -7.68 -4.25 -12.24
N LYS A 7 -7.69 -4.39 -10.90
CA LYS A 7 -8.87 -4.21 -10.05
C LYS A 7 -9.42 -2.78 -10.11
N VAL A 8 -8.54 -1.78 -10.21
CA VAL A 8 -8.98 -0.39 -10.40
C VAL A 8 -9.54 -0.18 -11.80
N LEU A 9 -8.86 -0.70 -12.83
CA LEU A 9 -9.20 -0.50 -14.24
C LEU A 9 -10.30 -1.43 -14.77
N SER A 10 -10.76 -2.41 -14.00
CA SER A 10 -11.89 -3.27 -14.32
C SER A 10 -13.24 -2.66 -13.93
N LYS A 11 -13.25 -1.48 -13.31
CA LYS A 11 -14.49 -0.75 -12.99
C LYS A 11 -15.17 -0.29 -14.29
N GLU A 12 -16.51 -0.30 -14.32
CA GLU A 12 -17.32 0.12 -15.49
C GLU A 12 -16.87 1.46 -16.09
N LYS A 13 -16.47 2.42 -15.23
CA LYS A 13 -15.96 3.73 -15.66
C LYS A 13 -14.71 3.70 -16.55
N TYR A 14 -14.02 2.57 -16.67
CA TYR A 14 -12.79 2.41 -17.44
C TYR A 14 -12.85 1.31 -18.51
N GLU A 15 -14.01 0.73 -18.80
CA GLU A 15 -14.10 -0.39 -19.76
C GLU A 15 -13.49 -0.08 -21.13
N ARG A 16 -13.60 1.17 -21.58
CA ARG A 16 -13.14 1.61 -22.90
C ARG A 16 -11.64 1.92 -22.92
N GLU A 17 -11.10 2.49 -21.84
CA GLU A 17 -9.71 2.96 -21.74
C GLU A 17 -8.78 1.97 -20.99
N GLY A 18 -9.35 0.99 -20.28
CA GLY A 18 -8.68 0.20 -19.25
C GLY A 18 -7.44 -0.56 -19.73
N LYS A 19 -7.46 -1.11 -20.95
CA LYS A 19 -6.28 -1.78 -21.53
C LYS A 19 -5.13 -0.80 -21.79
N GLY A 20 -5.43 0.38 -22.35
CA GLY A 20 -4.43 1.40 -22.62
C GLY A 20 -3.94 2.09 -21.36
N ALA A 21 -4.83 2.29 -20.39
CA ALA A 21 -4.51 2.85 -19.08
C ALA A 21 -3.60 1.91 -18.27
N LEU A 22 -3.82 0.59 -18.37
CA LEU A 22 -3.02 -0.41 -17.65
C LEU A 22 -1.55 -0.40 -18.09
N ALA A 23 -1.29 -0.27 -19.39
CA ALA A 23 0.08 -0.17 -19.92
C ALA A 23 0.76 1.10 -19.39
N LEU A 24 0.09 2.24 -19.49
CA LEU A 24 0.62 3.52 -19.01
C LEU A 24 0.90 3.53 -17.50
N ALA A 25 0.02 2.93 -16.69
CA ALA A 25 0.19 2.85 -15.24
C ALA A 25 1.37 1.96 -14.81
N ARG A 26 1.81 1.01 -15.66
CA ARG A 26 3.00 0.18 -15.40
C ARG A 26 4.28 0.94 -15.72
N GLU A 27 4.30 1.59 -16.87
CA GLU A 27 5.49 2.21 -17.45
C GLU A 27 5.86 3.53 -16.76
N HIS A 28 4.86 4.27 -16.26
CA HIS A 28 5.05 5.62 -15.75
C HIS A 28 4.78 5.75 -14.26
N SER A 29 5.46 6.70 -13.62
CA SER A 29 5.18 7.13 -12.25
C SER A 29 3.92 8.01 -12.20
N ALA A 30 3.29 8.15 -11.02
CA ALA A 30 2.15 9.06 -10.86
C ALA A 30 2.52 10.51 -11.23
N THR A 31 3.74 10.96 -10.90
CA THR A 31 4.22 12.31 -11.22
C THR A 31 4.31 12.54 -12.73
N GLU A 32 4.83 11.56 -13.47
CA GLU A 32 4.93 11.65 -14.93
C GLU A 32 3.54 11.61 -15.60
N LEU A 33 2.64 10.75 -15.11
CA LEU A 33 1.26 10.68 -15.60
C LEU A 33 0.51 11.99 -15.36
N ARG A 34 0.65 12.60 -14.18
CA ARG A 34 0.05 13.90 -13.87
C ARG A 34 0.54 14.99 -14.82
N ARG A 35 1.86 15.08 -15.05
CA ARG A 35 2.42 16.03 -16.02
C ARG A 35 1.86 15.84 -17.42
N ARG A 36 1.64 14.59 -17.86
CA ARG A 36 1.06 14.30 -19.17
C ARG A 36 -0.41 14.69 -19.25
N VAL A 37 -1.19 14.50 -18.18
CA VAL A 37 -2.56 15.01 -18.07
C VAL A 37 -2.57 16.53 -18.21
N ASP A 38 -1.73 17.23 -17.43
CA ASP A 38 -1.66 18.70 -17.46
C ASP A 38 -1.30 19.22 -18.86
N VAL A 39 -0.33 18.59 -19.52
CA VAL A 39 0.03 18.92 -20.92
C VAL A 39 -1.16 18.68 -21.85
N ALA A 40 -1.81 17.53 -21.78
CA ALA A 40 -2.95 17.23 -22.67
C ALA A 40 -4.13 18.20 -22.45
N MET A 41 -4.42 18.56 -21.20
CA MET A 41 -5.42 19.56 -20.84
C MET A 41 -5.08 20.94 -21.41
N SER A 42 -3.83 21.38 -21.28
CA SER A 42 -3.39 22.67 -21.83
C SER A 42 -3.51 22.74 -23.37
N VAL A 43 -3.30 21.60 -24.05
CA VAL A 43 -3.49 21.51 -25.50
C VAL A 43 -4.98 21.62 -25.83
N LEU A 44 -5.86 20.97 -25.07
CA LEU A 44 -7.31 21.01 -25.29
C LEU A 44 -7.88 22.44 -25.19
N GLU A 45 -7.33 23.26 -24.31
CA GLU A 45 -7.72 24.66 -24.12
C GLU A 45 -7.25 25.60 -25.25
N THR A 46 -6.42 25.10 -26.17
CA THR A 46 -5.89 25.90 -27.28
C THR A 46 -6.98 26.22 -28.30
N ARG A 47 -7.18 27.52 -28.59
CA ARG A 47 -8.16 27.98 -29.59
C ARG A 47 -7.82 27.45 -30.98
N GLY A 48 -8.83 26.99 -31.71
CA GLY A 48 -8.70 26.56 -33.10
C GLY A 48 -8.45 25.06 -33.31
N LEU A 49 -8.59 24.24 -32.26
CA LEU A 49 -8.68 22.79 -32.40
C LEU A 49 -9.94 22.42 -33.18
N SER A 50 -9.80 21.50 -34.15
CA SER A 50 -10.96 20.90 -34.82
C SER A 50 -11.68 19.96 -33.86
N ASP A 51 -12.99 19.80 -34.04
CA ASP A 51 -13.84 18.92 -33.22
C ASP A 51 -13.29 17.49 -33.14
N GLU A 52 -12.76 16.97 -34.24
CA GLU A 52 -12.21 15.61 -34.29
C GLU A 52 -10.90 15.48 -33.50
N ARG A 53 -10.06 16.52 -33.52
CA ARG A 53 -8.84 16.56 -32.69
C ARG A 53 -9.19 16.71 -31.21
N SER A 54 -10.17 17.55 -30.90
CA SER A 54 -10.67 17.73 -29.53
C SER A 54 -11.17 16.40 -28.94
N ARG A 55 -12.06 15.70 -29.65
CA ARG A 55 -12.57 14.37 -29.23
C ARG A 55 -11.48 13.31 -29.07
N THR A 56 -10.46 13.35 -29.93
CA THR A 56 -9.32 12.42 -29.83
C THR A 56 -8.49 12.71 -28.59
N LEU A 57 -8.28 13.99 -28.29
CA LEU A 57 -7.54 14.44 -27.12
C LEU A 57 -8.29 14.15 -25.83
N ASP A 58 -9.61 14.35 -25.78
CA ASP A 58 -10.47 13.96 -24.65
C ASP A 58 -10.31 12.48 -24.29
N ARG A 59 -10.30 11.60 -25.30
CA ARG A 59 -10.08 10.16 -25.09
C ARG A 59 -8.67 9.86 -24.56
N GLN A 60 -7.67 10.62 -25.00
CA GLN A 60 -6.30 10.47 -24.48
C GLN A 60 -6.20 10.93 -23.02
N ILE A 61 -6.86 12.05 -22.68
CA ILE A 61 -6.94 12.56 -21.31
C ILE A 61 -7.62 11.54 -20.40
N ALA A 62 -8.80 11.03 -20.78
CA ALA A 62 -9.51 10.01 -20.00
C ALA A 62 -8.65 8.75 -19.74
N LYS A 63 -7.89 8.31 -20.75
CA LYS A 63 -6.94 7.20 -20.61
C LYS A 63 -5.79 7.52 -19.64
N LEU A 64 -5.24 8.74 -19.70
CA LEU A 64 -4.17 9.19 -18.81
C LEU A 64 -4.65 9.35 -17.37
N GLU A 65 -5.86 9.86 -17.16
CA GLU A 65 -6.49 9.98 -15.85
C GLU A 65 -6.78 8.61 -15.23
N ALA A 66 -7.30 7.67 -16.02
CA ALA A 66 -7.48 6.29 -15.58
C ALA A 66 -6.15 5.64 -15.15
N ALA A 67 -5.09 5.85 -15.93
CA ALA A 67 -3.75 5.36 -15.60
C ALA A 67 -3.21 6.01 -14.32
N LEU A 68 -3.40 7.32 -14.16
CA LEU A 68 -2.99 8.08 -12.99
C LEU A 68 -3.70 7.58 -11.72
N GLU A 69 -5.03 7.43 -11.75
CA GLU A 69 -5.79 6.94 -10.59
C GLU A 69 -5.34 5.54 -10.18
N ALA A 70 -5.15 4.64 -11.15
CA ALA A 70 -4.67 3.29 -10.89
C ALA A 70 -3.25 3.31 -10.28
N ARG A 71 -2.36 4.17 -10.80
CA ARG A 71 -0.99 4.29 -10.31
C ARG A 71 -0.95 4.88 -8.89
N GLU A 72 -1.72 5.92 -8.62
CA GLU A 72 -1.84 6.52 -7.29
C GLU A 72 -2.41 5.54 -6.26
N MET A 73 -3.42 4.75 -6.64
CA MET A 73 -3.96 3.68 -5.79
C MET A 73 -2.88 2.65 -5.42
N TYR A 74 -2.06 2.24 -6.39
CA TYR A 74 -0.93 1.36 -6.12
C TYR A 74 0.12 2.02 -5.21
N GLU A 75 0.48 3.29 -5.46
CA GLU A 75 1.46 4.03 -4.69
C GLU A 75 0.99 4.40 -3.26
N ARG A 76 -0.32 4.44 -3.01
CA ARG A 76 -0.90 4.61 -1.67
C ARG A 76 -1.15 3.29 -0.94
N ALA A 77 -1.24 2.17 -1.66
CA ALA A 77 -1.49 0.87 -1.05
C ALA A 77 -0.42 0.52 0.00
N GLU A 78 -0.82 -0.15 1.07
CA GLU A 78 0.10 -0.63 2.10
C GLU A 78 1.11 -1.64 1.53
N PRO A 79 2.29 -1.82 2.16
CA PRO A 79 3.32 -2.73 1.66
C PRO A 79 2.81 -4.14 1.36
N TYR A 80 1.99 -4.70 2.26
CA TYR A 80 1.37 -6.01 2.07
C TYR A 80 0.53 -6.06 0.79
N THR A 81 -0.40 -5.11 0.66
CA THR A 81 -1.30 -5.03 -0.50
C THR A 81 -0.53 -4.83 -1.80
N ARG A 82 0.57 -4.05 -1.80
CA ARG A 82 1.42 -3.89 -3.00
C ARG A 82 2.08 -5.20 -3.44
N GLN A 83 2.51 -6.01 -2.47
CA GLN A 83 3.18 -7.29 -2.68
C GLN A 83 2.19 -8.33 -3.19
N TYR A 84 1.05 -8.48 -2.53
CA TYR A 84 0.13 -9.59 -2.78
C TYR A 84 -1.06 -9.24 -3.67
N GLY A 85 -1.38 -7.95 -3.86
CA GLY A 85 -2.47 -7.50 -4.72
C GLY A 85 -3.83 -7.36 -4.02
N PHE A 86 -3.95 -7.82 -2.76
CA PHE A 86 -5.16 -7.82 -1.95
C PHE A 86 -4.86 -7.44 -0.50
N ALA A 87 -5.89 -7.05 0.27
CA ALA A 87 -5.72 -6.67 1.67
C ALA A 87 -5.50 -7.90 2.58
N PRO A 88 -4.83 -7.77 3.75
CA PRO A 88 -4.67 -8.89 4.68
C PRO A 88 -5.99 -9.57 5.10
N SER A 89 -7.09 -8.82 5.15
CA SER A 89 -8.43 -9.35 5.44
C SER A 89 -9.03 -10.20 4.31
N GLU A 90 -8.44 -10.17 3.11
CA GLU A 90 -8.86 -10.94 1.94
C GLU A 90 -8.04 -12.23 1.77
N VAL A 91 -7.11 -12.55 2.69
CA VAL A 91 -6.23 -13.73 2.61
C VAL A 91 -6.99 -15.04 2.44
N ASP A 92 -8.08 -15.24 3.19
CA ASP A 92 -8.87 -16.47 3.13
C ASP A 92 -9.52 -16.71 1.76
N LYS A 93 -9.66 -15.65 0.96
CA LYS A 93 -10.20 -15.70 -0.41
C LYS A 93 -9.11 -15.82 -1.48
N ASN A 94 -7.85 -15.67 -1.09
CA ASN A 94 -6.68 -15.62 -1.97
C ASN A 94 -5.58 -16.58 -1.47
N THR A 95 -5.96 -17.69 -0.85
CA THR A 95 -5.02 -18.69 -0.29
C THR A 95 -4.03 -19.20 -1.32
N ASP A 96 -4.43 -19.27 -2.59
CA ASP A 96 -3.58 -19.72 -3.70
C ASP A 96 -2.51 -18.69 -4.09
N SER A 97 -2.73 -17.42 -3.76
CA SER A 97 -1.83 -16.29 -4.11
C SER A 97 -0.82 -16.00 -3.00
N VAL A 98 -1.00 -16.57 -1.81
CA VAL A 98 -0.05 -16.47 -0.70
C VAL A 98 0.95 -17.62 -0.82
N PRO A 99 2.27 -17.38 -0.77
CA PRO A 99 3.24 -18.45 -0.73
C PRO A 99 2.95 -19.33 0.48
N ASN A 100 2.81 -20.63 0.24
CA ASN A 100 2.69 -21.62 1.32
C ASN A 100 3.91 -21.48 2.22
N ILE A 101 3.73 -20.87 3.38
CA ILE A 101 4.73 -20.87 4.44
C ILE A 101 4.76 -22.31 4.91
N THR A 102 5.66 -23.11 4.36
CA THR A 102 5.98 -24.41 4.93
C THR A 102 6.43 -24.11 6.35
N PRO A 103 5.69 -24.52 7.41
CA PRO A 103 6.21 -24.38 8.75
C PRO A 103 7.54 -25.11 8.74
N ALA A 104 8.62 -24.39 9.05
CA ALA A 104 9.97 -24.95 9.01
C ALA A 104 9.95 -26.27 9.79
N GLN A 105 10.06 -27.38 9.07
CA GLN A 105 10.18 -28.70 9.69
C GLN A 105 11.44 -28.65 10.55
N ASP A 106 11.25 -28.89 11.84
CA ASP A 106 12.29 -29.09 12.84
C ASP A 106 13.33 -27.96 13.01
N VAL A 107 12.88 -26.87 13.65
CA VAL A 107 13.74 -26.35 14.74
C VAL A 107 13.57 -27.32 15.91
N LYS A 108 14.35 -28.42 15.87
CA LYS A 108 14.46 -29.43 16.93
C LYS A 108 14.30 -28.77 18.29
N GLY A 109 13.39 -29.30 19.11
CA GLY A 109 12.89 -28.69 20.34
C GLY A 109 13.92 -28.12 21.32
N ALA A 110 15.21 -28.45 21.20
CA ALA A 110 16.30 -27.87 21.98
C ALA A 110 16.55 -26.36 21.76
N VAL A 111 16.38 -25.83 20.54
CA VAL A 111 16.66 -24.40 20.27
C VAL A 111 15.49 -23.52 20.74
N ARG A 112 14.25 -24.04 20.66
CA ARG A 112 13.05 -23.33 21.11
C ARG A 112 13.14 -22.97 22.59
N TRP A 113 13.55 -23.91 23.45
CA TRP A 113 13.72 -23.66 24.89
C TRP A 113 14.87 -22.71 25.20
N ARG A 114 15.96 -22.73 24.43
CA ARG A 114 17.10 -21.81 24.61
C ARG A 114 16.75 -20.36 24.27
N ILE A 115 15.94 -20.12 23.24
CA ILE A 115 15.47 -18.77 22.89
C ILE A 115 14.49 -18.26 23.94
N PHE A 116 13.55 -19.09 24.41
CA PHE A 116 12.59 -18.69 25.45
C PHE A 116 13.25 -18.44 26.82
N THR A 117 14.25 -19.24 27.21
CA THR A 117 15.01 -18.98 28.45
C THR A 117 15.83 -17.68 28.34
N ASN A 118 16.46 -17.42 27.20
CA ASN A 118 17.19 -16.18 26.98
C ASN A 118 16.25 -14.95 26.94
N LEU A 119 15.06 -15.08 26.34
CA LEU A 119 14.03 -14.03 26.38
C LEU A 119 13.49 -13.80 27.79
N ALA A 120 13.23 -14.86 28.57
CA ALA A 120 12.79 -14.74 29.95
C ALA A 120 13.83 -14.02 30.81
N ASP A 121 15.13 -14.30 30.60
CA ASP A 121 16.22 -13.61 31.28
C ASP A 121 16.35 -12.14 30.85
N ILE A 122 16.18 -11.84 29.56
CA ILE A 122 16.15 -10.47 29.06
C ILE A 122 14.97 -9.69 29.65
N PHE A 123 13.77 -10.28 29.65
CA PHE A 123 12.57 -9.68 30.24
C PHE A 123 12.71 -9.49 31.76
N ARG A 124 13.31 -10.45 32.46
CA ARG A 124 13.59 -10.37 33.89
C ARG A 124 14.54 -9.22 34.20
N ARG A 125 15.67 -9.12 33.49
CA ARG A 125 16.63 -8.02 33.64
C ARG A 125 16.02 -6.67 33.29
N TRP A 126 15.21 -6.60 32.24
CA TRP A 126 14.48 -5.39 31.88
C TRP A 126 13.50 -4.97 32.98
N LYS A 127 12.76 -5.93 33.56
CA LYS A 127 11.82 -5.69 34.67
C LYS A 127 12.54 -5.23 35.94
N GLU A 128 13.66 -5.86 36.29
CA GLU A 128 14.50 -5.46 37.43
C GLU A 128 15.03 -4.03 37.24
N ASN A 129 15.52 -3.69 36.03
CA ASN A 129 15.96 -2.33 35.71
C ASN A 129 14.81 -1.31 35.76
N LEU A 130 13.62 -1.67 35.29
CA LEU A 130 12.44 -0.82 35.35
C LEU A 130 11.99 -0.59 36.80
N SER A 131 11.95 -1.64 37.63
CA SER A 131 11.65 -1.55 39.06
C SER A 131 12.67 -0.66 39.79
N ALA A 132 13.96 -0.85 39.54
CA ALA A 132 15.01 0.01 40.11
C ALA A 132 14.92 1.46 39.62
N PHE A 133 14.48 1.68 38.38
CA PHE A 133 14.23 3.02 37.84
C PHE A 133 13.04 3.69 38.54
N ILE A 134 11.94 2.96 38.77
CA ILE A 134 10.74 3.42 39.48
C ILE A 134 11.04 3.69 40.96
N GLU A 135 11.83 2.86 41.62
CA GLU A 135 12.26 3.08 43.01
C GLU A 135 13.16 4.31 43.15
N LYS A 136 14.05 4.56 42.18
CA LYS A 136 14.89 5.75 42.13
C LYS A 136 14.15 7.01 41.69
N ASN A 137 13.05 6.86 40.95
CA ASN A 137 12.22 7.95 40.43
C ASN A 137 10.74 7.64 40.73
N PRO A 138 10.30 7.78 42.00
CA PRO A 138 8.89 7.63 42.31
C PRO A 138 8.12 8.71 41.56
N PHE A 139 7.38 8.31 40.52
CA PHE A 139 6.46 9.20 39.80
C PHE A 139 5.46 9.77 40.80
N ALA A 140 5.64 11.02 41.19
CA ALA A 140 4.65 11.82 41.88
C ALA A 140 3.76 12.50 40.82
N GLY A 141 2.49 12.06 40.74
CA GLY A 141 1.45 12.62 39.84
C GLY A 141 1.58 12.09 38.41
N GLU A 142 0.53 11.62 37.74
CA GLU A 142 -0.71 12.35 37.48
C GLU A 142 -1.95 11.44 37.62
N ARG A 143 -2.73 11.68 38.67
CA ARG A 143 -4.17 11.38 38.70
C ARG A 143 -4.94 12.61 38.21
N GLU A 144 -4.71 13.04 36.99
CA GLU A 144 -5.51 14.12 36.40
C GLU A 144 -5.67 13.80 34.91
N HIS A 145 -6.65 12.97 34.56
CA HIS A 145 -7.41 13.00 33.30
C HIS A 145 -8.52 11.92 33.29
N GLN A 146 -9.17 11.70 34.43
CA GLN A 146 -10.54 11.16 34.47
C GLN A 146 -11.51 12.29 34.80
N THR A 147 -11.70 13.17 33.83
CA THR A 147 -12.88 14.04 33.74
C THR A 147 -13.18 14.30 32.27
N ARG A 148 -13.90 13.37 31.66
CA ARG A 148 -15.10 13.63 30.87
C ARG A 148 -15.87 12.35 30.58
#